data_AF-A0A9D4CIR9-F1
#
_entry.id   AF-A0A9D4CIR9-F1
#
_cell.length_a   1.000
_cell.length_b   1.000
_cell.length_c   1.000
_cell.angle_alpha   90.00
_cell.angle_beta   90.00
_cell.angle_gamma   90.00
#
_symmetry.space_group_name_H-M   'P 1'
#
loop_
_entity.id
_entity.type
_entity.pdbx_description
1 polymer ?
#
loop_
_entity_poly.entity_id
_entity_poly.type
_entity_poly.pdbx_seq_one_letter_code
_entity_poly.pdbx_strand_id
1 'polypeptide(L)'
;MFISLVILGTFWTESFGLLLDGNGPRPSSQNQQTVGALEETGWRMIFRATSGNGADVYQAWTNGVNITTQKPTTMDRSYDPHFRDRDVERWDQQNIRYVKFSLFKQSEEVGYVVFDGTGSTYMSWFDRSRVEASSWSDLTSANTYNFFSIQGHIDGQNLERTFFINQVYNGCDADVGNVVVVEHDGGCNWDHQPRYPQFLYSDMNAADNWNRRMFGRADYLAIFIYAKH
;
A
#
# COMPACT_ATOMS: atom_id res chain seq x y z
N MET A 1 33.24 -49.85 14.54
CA MET A 1 31.91 -49.87 13.87
C MET A 1 30.90 -49.62 14.99
N PHE A 2 30.31 -48.45 15.21
CA PHE A 2 30.07 -47.26 14.39
C PHE A 2 30.57 -45.97 15.06
N ILE A 3 30.76 -44.98 14.20
CA ILE A 3 31.26 -43.62 14.40
C ILE A 3 30.10 -42.68 14.81
N SER A 4 30.45 -41.70 15.65
CA SER A 4 29.89 -40.35 15.89
C SER A 4 28.45 -40.00 15.48
N LEU A 5 27.74 -39.28 16.36
CA LEU A 5 27.48 -37.85 16.11
C LEU A 5 27.05 -37.11 17.40
N VAL A 6 27.89 -36.18 17.83
CA VAL A 6 27.53 -35.09 18.74
C VAL A 6 26.82 -34.04 17.89
N ILE A 7 25.57 -33.69 18.22
CA ILE A 7 24.98 -32.42 17.78
C ILE A 7 24.71 -31.61 19.04
N LEU A 8 25.68 -30.76 19.38
CA LEU A 8 25.46 -29.56 20.16
C LEU A 8 24.67 -28.60 19.28
N GLY A 9 23.34 -28.60 19.43
CA GLY A 9 22.50 -27.55 18.88
C GLY A 9 22.56 -26.35 19.81
N THR A 10 23.41 -25.39 19.45
CA THR A 10 23.41 -24.05 20.04
C THR A 10 22.04 -23.41 19.80
N PHE A 11 21.29 -23.19 20.88
CA PHE A 11 20.16 -22.27 20.87
C PHE A 11 20.72 -20.86 20.68
N TRP A 12 20.77 -20.40 19.43
CA TRP A 12 20.90 -18.99 19.15
C TRP A 12 19.53 -18.34 19.40
N THR A 13 19.34 -17.78 20.60
CA THR A 13 18.38 -16.69 20.78
C THR A 13 18.97 -15.48 20.08
N GLU A 14 18.67 -15.28 18.81
CA GLU A 14 18.96 -14.00 18.17
C GLU A 14 17.97 -12.98 18.71
N SER A 15 18.48 -12.17 19.63
CA SER A 15 17.88 -10.94 20.10
C SER A 15 17.58 -10.06 18.88
N PHE A 16 16.30 -9.86 18.57
CA PHE A 16 15.84 -8.95 17.52
C PHE A 16 16.21 -7.51 17.88
N GLY A 17 17.37 -7.06 17.40
CA GLY A 17 17.80 -5.68 17.50
C GLY A 17 17.08 -4.81 16.49
N LEU A 18 15.97 -4.20 16.89
CA LEU A 18 15.48 -2.98 16.26
C LEU A 18 16.55 -1.89 16.48
N LEU A 19 17.05 -1.28 15.41
CA LEU A 19 17.83 -0.05 15.54
C LEU A 19 16.85 1.05 16.01
N LEU A 20 16.98 1.42 17.29
CA LEU A 20 16.38 2.62 17.85
C LEU A 20 17.33 3.79 17.56
N ASP A 21 17.36 4.28 16.33
CA ASP A 21 17.75 5.66 16.08
C ASP A 21 16.55 6.57 16.40
N GLY A 22 16.80 7.76 16.95
CA GLY A 22 15.81 8.67 17.55
C GLY A 22 14.74 9.26 16.62
N ASN A 23 14.42 8.57 15.52
CA ASN A 23 13.44 8.92 14.50
C ASN A 23 12.27 7.92 14.38
N GLY A 24 12.16 6.94 15.28
CA GLY A 24 11.10 5.92 15.29
C GLY A 24 11.47 4.64 14.50
N PRO A 25 10.74 3.53 14.67
CA PRO A 25 11.09 2.25 14.06
C PRO A 25 10.96 2.33 12.54
N ARG A 26 12.10 2.34 11.83
CA ARG A 26 12.13 2.09 10.39
C ARG A 26 11.94 0.58 10.15
N PRO A 27 10.96 0.14 9.33
CA PRO A 27 10.87 -1.25 8.94
C PRO A 27 12.15 -1.67 8.20
N SER A 28 12.83 -2.70 8.68
CA SER A 28 13.94 -3.34 7.98
C SER A 28 13.44 -3.87 6.64
N SER A 29 14.19 -3.61 5.57
CA SER A 29 13.83 -3.86 4.16
C SER A 29 13.68 -5.33 3.73
N GLN A 30 13.45 -6.29 4.64
CA GLN A 30 13.43 -7.72 4.31
C GLN A 30 12.30 -8.57 4.89
N ASN A 31 11.36 -8.05 5.68
CA ASN A 31 10.25 -8.89 6.19
C ASN A 31 8.87 -8.24 5.95
N GLN A 32 8.04 -8.94 5.17
CA GLN A 32 6.62 -8.64 4.96
C GLN A 32 5.91 -8.54 6.32
N GLN A 33 5.22 -7.42 6.59
CA GLN A 33 4.63 -7.18 7.90
C GLN A 33 3.12 -7.47 7.92
N THR A 34 2.65 -8.15 8.96
CA THR A 34 1.21 -8.31 9.23
C THR A 34 0.65 -7.04 9.88
N VAL A 35 -0.68 -6.86 9.83
CA VAL A 35 -1.35 -5.74 10.52
C VAL A 35 -1.05 -5.73 12.03
N GLY A 36 -1.10 -6.90 12.68
CA GLY A 36 -0.79 -6.99 14.11
C GLY A 36 0.62 -6.49 14.44
N ALA A 37 1.63 -6.91 13.65
CA ALA A 37 3.02 -6.48 13.85
C ALA A 37 3.22 -4.96 13.63
N LEU A 38 2.51 -4.38 12.66
CA LEU A 38 2.51 -2.93 12.45
C LEU A 38 1.92 -2.19 13.66
N GLU A 39 0.81 -2.68 14.20
CA GLU A 39 0.14 -2.03 15.32
C GLU A 39 0.91 -2.15 16.63
N GLU A 40 1.58 -3.28 16.86
CA GLU A 40 2.50 -3.47 17.99
C GLU A 40 3.71 -2.52 17.93
N THR A 41 4.09 -2.06 16.74
CA THR A 41 5.19 -1.11 16.53
C THR A 41 4.74 0.36 16.49
N GLY A 42 3.48 0.63 16.85
CA GLY A 42 2.93 1.99 16.98
C GLY A 42 2.28 2.55 15.71
N TRP A 43 2.19 1.78 14.62
CA TRP A 43 1.40 2.18 13.46
C TRP A 43 -0.08 2.01 13.75
N ARG A 44 -0.92 2.84 13.11
CA ARG A 44 -2.37 2.73 13.23
C ARG A 44 -3.02 2.74 11.87
N MET A 45 -3.79 1.69 11.57
CA MET A 45 -4.60 1.65 10.36
C MET A 45 -5.72 2.69 10.46
N ILE A 46 -5.83 3.54 9.44
CA ILE A 46 -6.88 4.57 9.32
C ILE A 46 -7.79 4.36 8.11
N PHE A 47 -7.38 3.49 7.19
CA PHE A 47 -8.21 3.13 6.04
C PHE A 47 -7.85 1.73 5.54
N ARG A 48 -8.86 1.00 5.08
CA ARG A 48 -8.68 -0.28 4.40
C ARG A 48 -9.76 -0.44 3.34
N ALA A 49 -9.35 -0.63 2.09
CA ALA A 49 -10.25 -0.90 0.98
C ALA A 49 -10.22 -2.38 0.57
N THR A 50 -11.36 -2.90 0.14
CA THR A 50 -11.56 -4.28 -0.31
C THR A 50 -11.67 -4.34 -1.82
N SER A 51 -10.89 -5.23 -2.45
CA SER A 51 -11.01 -5.44 -3.88
C SER A 51 -12.30 -6.17 -4.26
N GLY A 52 -12.97 -5.69 -5.30
CA GLY A 52 -14.09 -6.39 -5.94
C GLY A 52 -15.43 -6.31 -5.21
N ASN A 53 -15.56 -5.43 -4.21
CA ASN A 53 -16.78 -5.24 -3.43
C ASN A 53 -17.79 -4.25 -4.07
N GLY A 54 -17.45 -3.65 -5.21
CA GLY A 54 -18.29 -2.71 -5.94
C GLY A 54 -18.39 -1.31 -5.33
N ALA A 55 -17.68 -1.01 -4.24
CA ALA A 55 -17.62 0.31 -3.65
C ALA A 55 -16.38 1.07 -4.13
N ASP A 56 -16.57 2.31 -4.55
CA ASP A 56 -15.52 3.21 -5.03
C ASP A 56 -14.53 3.57 -3.92
N VAL A 57 -13.23 3.33 -4.14
CA VAL A 57 -12.18 3.56 -3.14
C VAL A 57 -11.88 5.06 -2.98
N TYR A 58 -11.87 5.80 -4.08
CA TYR A 58 -11.61 7.24 -4.05
C TYR A 58 -12.69 8.00 -3.26
N GLN A 59 -13.98 7.71 -3.49
CA GLN A 59 -15.11 8.26 -2.75
C GLN A 59 -15.12 7.79 -1.30
N ALA A 60 -14.75 6.53 -1.03
CA ALA A 60 -14.58 6.05 0.32
C ALA A 60 -13.48 6.84 1.05
N TRP A 61 -12.32 7.03 0.45
CA TRP A 61 -11.19 7.78 1.04
C TRP A 61 -11.51 9.27 1.25
N THR A 62 -12.02 9.94 0.21
CA THR A 62 -12.22 11.39 0.20
C THR A 62 -13.46 11.81 0.99
N ASN A 63 -14.57 11.12 0.76
CA ASN A 63 -15.90 11.56 1.19
C ASN A 63 -16.55 10.62 2.21
N GLY A 64 -15.92 9.48 2.54
CA GLY A 64 -16.49 8.51 3.48
C GLY A 64 -17.74 7.80 2.94
N VAL A 65 -17.85 7.64 1.62
CA VAL A 65 -18.99 6.97 0.97
C VAL A 65 -18.84 5.45 1.07
N ASN A 66 -19.93 4.75 1.39
CA ASN A 66 -19.98 3.27 1.48
C ASN A 66 -18.90 2.66 2.40
N ILE A 67 -18.58 3.36 3.49
CA ILE A 67 -17.60 2.92 4.49
C ILE A 67 -18.25 2.32 5.73
N THR A 68 -17.43 1.64 6.52
CA THR A 68 -17.66 1.30 7.92
C THR A 68 -16.62 1.98 8.81
N THR A 69 -17.00 2.29 10.04
CA THR A 69 -16.08 2.77 11.09
C THR A 69 -15.62 1.63 12.00
N GLN A 70 -16.12 0.41 11.80
CA GLN A 70 -15.63 -0.76 12.52
C GLN A 70 -14.30 -1.18 11.88
N LYS A 71 -13.24 -1.08 12.67
CA LYS A 71 -11.89 -1.45 12.26
C LYS A 71 -11.78 -2.96 12.07
N PRO A 72 -11.25 -3.46 10.93
CA PRO A 72 -10.98 -4.87 10.76
C PRO A 72 -9.86 -5.32 11.70
N THR A 73 -10.01 -6.48 12.32
CA THR A 73 -8.98 -7.10 13.17
C THR A 73 -8.06 -8.04 12.40
N THR A 74 -8.44 -8.40 11.17
CA THR A 74 -7.69 -9.30 10.29
C THR A 74 -7.74 -8.80 8.84
N MET A 75 -6.76 -9.22 8.03
CA MET A 75 -6.72 -8.96 6.58
C MET A 75 -7.18 -10.19 5.80
N ASP A 76 -8.32 -10.75 6.18
CA ASP A 76 -8.94 -11.91 5.52
C ASP A 76 -10.28 -11.54 4.88
N ARG A 77 -10.91 -12.49 4.18
CA ARG A 77 -12.16 -12.31 3.42
C ARG A 77 -13.43 -12.29 4.28
N SER A 78 -13.33 -12.30 5.60
CA SER A 78 -14.50 -12.20 6.50
C SER A 78 -15.08 -10.78 6.56
N TYR A 79 -14.34 -9.78 6.11
CA TYR A 79 -14.74 -8.37 6.16
C TYR A 79 -14.74 -7.74 4.77
N ASP A 80 -15.91 -7.30 4.30
CA ASP A 80 -16.11 -6.80 2.94
C ASP A 80 -16.17 -5.26 2.78
N PRO A 81 -16.71 -4.45 3.72
CA PRO A 81 -16.78 -3.00 3.52
C PRO A 81 -15.41 -2.32 3.60
N HIS A 82 -15.30 -1.17 2.95
CA HIS A 82 -14.18 -0.26 3.13
C HIS A 82 -14.20 0.31 4.54
N PHE A 83 -13.12 0.16 5.29
CA PHE A 83 -12.96 0.79 6.59
C PHE A 83 -12.35 2.19 6.43
N ARG A 84 -12.91 3.17 7.14
CA ARG A 84 -12.34 4.51 7.25
C ARG A 84 -12.48 5.06 8.68
N ASP A 85 -11.35 5.43 9.25
CA ASP A 85 -11.27 6.04 10.57
C ASP A 85 -11.60 7.54 10.51
N ARG A 86 -12.13 8.09 11.61
CA ARG A 86 -12.48 9.51 11.74
C ARG A 86 -11.26 10.44 11.76
N ASP A 87 -10.09 9.86 11.92
CA ASP A 87 -8.83 10.58 11.91
C ASP A 87 -8.38 11.00 10.50
N VAL A 88 -9.00 10.45 9.45
CA VAL A 88 -8.83 10.97 8.09
C VAL A 88 -9.37 12.40 7.99
N GLU A 89 -10.54 12.70 8.57
CA GLU A 89 -11.08 14.07 8.62
C GLU A 89 -10.36 14.99 9.60
N ARG A 90 -9.58 14.43 10.52
CA ARG A 90 -8.82 15.16 11.53
C ARG A 90 -7.32 15.05 11.28
N TRP A 91 -6.92 14.93 10.02
CA TRP A 91 -5.55 14.66 9.59
C TRP A 91 -4.52 15.60 10.23
N ASP A 92 -4.84 16.89 10.27
CA ASP A 92 -4.04 17.96 10.85
C ASP A 92 -3.87 17.86 12.38
N GLN A 93 -4.72 17.08 13.06
CA GLN A 93 -4.67 16.84 14.51
C GLN A 93 -3.88 15.58 14.88
N GLN A 94 -3.47 14.78 13.90
CA GLN A 94 -2.87 13.46 14.13
C GLN A 94 -1.35 13.49 14.39
N ASN A 95 -0.69 14.65 14.24
CA ASN A 95 0.77 14.80 14.37
C ASN A 95 1.56 13.73 13.58
N ILE A 96 1.15 13.48 12.33
CA ILE A 96 1.65 12.37 11.51
C ILE A 96 3.11 12.61 11.13
N ARG A 97 3.96 11.64 11.47
CA ARG A 97 5.35 11.58 11.01
C ARG A 97 5.48 10.75 9.73
N TYR A 98 4.85 9.58 9.70
CA TYR A 98 4.91 8.71 8.54
C TYR A 98 3.52 8.21 8.15
N VAL A 99 3.32 8.00 6.84
CA VAL A 99 2.16 7.29 6.29
C VAL A 99 2.66 6.08 5.53
N LYS A 100 2.06 4.90 5.75
CA LYS A 100 2.37 3.67 5.01
C LYS A 100 1.16 3.30 4.15
N PHE A 101 1.36 3.27 2.84
CA PHE A 101 0.45 2.63 1.89
C PHE A 101 0.89 1.18 1.72
N SER A 102 -0.03 0.23 1.89
CA SER A 102 0.26 -1.20 1.83
C SER A 102 -0.79 -1.95 1.03
N LEU A 103 -0.34 -2.95 0.27
CA LEU A 103 -1.18 -3.89 -0.46
C LEU A 103 -1.04 -5.28 0.16
N PHE A 104 -2.17 -5.97 0.34
CA PHE A 104 -2.20 -7.31 0.94
C PHE A 104 -2.90 -8.32 0.05
N LYS A 105 -2.35 -9.53 0.00
CA LYS A 105 -2.94 -10.70 -0.66
C LYS A 105 -2.87 -11.87 0.30
N GLN A 106 -3.99 -12.54 0.55
CA GLN A 106 -4.05 -13.66 1.52
C GLN A 106 -3.44 -13.31 2.90
N SER A 107 -3.71 -12.09 3.39
CA SER A 107 -3.17 -11.54 4.65
C SER A 107 -1.66 -11.28 4.67
N GLU A 108 -0.93 -11.47 3.57
CA GLU A 108 0.48 -11.14 3.43
C GLU A 108 0.66 -9.80 2.71
N GLU A 109 1.59 -8.96 3.19
CA GLU A 109 1.94 -7.70 2.53
C GLU A 109 2.75 -8.00 1.25
N VAL A 110 2.22 -7.59 0.10
CA VAL A 110 2.80 -7.84 -1.23
C VAL A 110 3.46 -6.61 -1.84
N GLY A 111 3.21 -5.43 -1.29
CA GLY A 111 3.88 -4.20 -1.69
C GLY A 111 3.55 -3.06 -0.75
N TYR A 112 4.49 -2.13 -0.58
CA TYR A 112 4.29 -0.96 0.27
C TYR A 112 5.08 0.26 -0.20
N VAL A 113 4.63 1.44 0.23
CA VAL A 113 5.38 2.68 0.19
C VAL A 113 5.20 3.42 1.52
N VAL A 114 6.29 3.86 2.12
CA VAL A 114 6.30 4.73 3.30
C VAL A 114 6.61 6.15 2.85
N PHE A 115 5.82 7.10 3.36
CA PHE A 115 5.90 8.52 3.04
C PHE A 115 6.20 9.35 4.30
N ASP A 116 6.90 10.46 4.15
CA ASP A 116 6.93 11.54 5.14
C ASP A 116 5.58 12.24 5.17
N GLY A 117 4.82 11.98 6.23
CA GLY A 117 3.51 12.56 6.47
C GLY A 117 3.55 13.96 7.07
N THR A 118 4.73 14.47 7.44
CA THR A 118 4.88 15.76 8.12
C THR A 118 4.33 16.90 7.26
N GLY A 119 3.39 17.67 7.81
CA GLY A 119 2.77 18.81 7.13
C GLY A 119 1.99 18.46 5.86
N SER A 120 1.64 17.18 5.66
CA SER A 120 0.76 16.74 4.57
C SER A 120 -0.72 16.97 4.92
N THR A 121 -1.58 16.85 3.92
CA THR A 121 -3.03 16.68 4.09
C THR A 121 -3.40 15.25 3.74
N TYR A 122 -4.64 14.84 4.06
CA TYR A 122 -5.18 13.54 3.64
C TYR A 122 -5.14 13.30 2.11
N MET A 123 -4.91 14.34 1.29
CA MET A 123 -4.73 14.21 -0.15
C MET A 123 -3.28 14.33 -0.63
N SER A 124 -2.40 15.04 0.10
CA SER A 124 -1.06 15.38 -0.38
C SER A 124 0.07 14.52 0.20
N TRP A 125 -0.23 13.57 1.09
CA TRP A 125 0.77 12.64 1.64
C TRP A 125 1.27 11.63 0.61
N PHE A 126 0.43 11.25 -0.36
CA PHE A 126 0.75 10.31 -1.44
C PHE A 126 1.37 11.07 -2.61
N ASP A 127 2.61 11.49 -2.43
CA ASP A 127 3.36 12.28 -3.41
C ASP A 127 4.80 11.76 -3.51
N ARG A 128 5.36 11.79 -4.72
CA ARG A 128 6.75 11.39 -5.01
C ARG A 128 7.74 12.02 -4.04
N SER A 129 7.61 13.33 -3.78
CA SER A 129 8.57 14.09 -2.96
C SER A 129 8.61 13.64 -1.51
N ARG A 130 7.60 12.88 -1.07
CA ARG A 130 7.47 12.37 0.30
C ARG A 130 7.91 10.93 0.45
N VAL A 131 8.33 10.23 -0.61
CA VAL A 131 8.74 8.82 -0.53
C VAL A 131 9.98 8.68 0.36
N GLU A 132 9.84 7.90 1.43
CA GLU A 132 10.91 7.56 2.39
C GLU A 132 11.43 6.13 2.18
N ALA A 133 10.53 5.18 1.90
CA ALA A 133 10.88 3.79 1.63
C ALA A 133 9.83 3.12 0.74
N SER A 134 10.22 2.06 0.04
CA SER A 134 9.33 1.31 -0.85
C SER A 134 9.80 -0.14 -0.98
N SER A 135 8.87 -1.06 -1.27
CA SER A 135 9.20 -2.43 -1.67
C SER A 135 9.70 -2.54 -3.12
N TRP A 136 9.45 -1.53 -3.95
CA TRP A 136 9.98 -1.43 -5.32
C TRP A 136 11.22 -0.56 -5.36
N SER A 137 12.31 -1.11 -5.90
CA SER A 137 13.63 -0.47 -5.93
C SER A 137 13.72 0.83 -6.74
N ASP A 138 12.85 0.99 -7.73
CA ASP A 138 12.78 2.18 -8.59
C ASP A 138 11.81 3.24 -8.06
N LEU A 139 10.98 2.90 -7.08
CA LEU A 139 10.02 3.84 -6.51
C LEU A 139 10.73 4.71 -5.47
N THR A 140 11.36 5.76 -5.97
CA THR A 140 12.11 6.74 -5.18
C THR A 140 11.68 8.16 -5.52
N SER A 141 12.00 9.10 -4.63
CA SER A 141 11.78 10.53 -4.85
C SER A 141 12.66 11.14 -5.94
N ALA A 142 13.62 10.38 -6.52
CA ALA A 142 14.50 10.83 -7.60
C ALA A 142 13.94 10.51 -9.01
N ASN A 143 13.14 9.44 -9.15
CA ASN A 143 12.62 8.98 -10.43
C ASN A 143 11.40 9.77 -10.94
N THR A 144 11.22 9.85 -12.25
CA THR A 144 10.14 10.61 -12.89
C THR A 144 8.84 9.81 -12.98
N TYR A 145 7.71 10.48 -12.74
CA TYR A 145 6.38 9.90 -12.86
C TYR A 145 5.44 10.86 -13.59
N ASN A 146 4.56 10.31 -14.43
CA ASN A 146 3.47 11.07 -15.06
C ASN A 146 2.27 11.18 -14.11
N PHE A 147 2.04 10.16 -13.29
CA PHE A 147 1.05 10.18 -12.21
C PHE A 147 1.68 9.67 -10.93
N PHE A 148 1.47 10.41 -9.85
CA PHE A 148 1.80 10.03 -8.49
C PHE A 148 0.85 10.77 -7.54
N SER A 149 -0.40 10.33 -7.45
CA SER A 149 -1.40 10.96 -6.59
C SER A 149 -2.56 10.02 -6.27
N ILE A 150 -3.31 10.36 -5.21
CA ILE A 150 -4.53 9.64 -4.83
C ILE A 150 -5.61 9.77 -5.90
N GLN A 151 -5.78 10.97 -6.46
CA GLN A 151 -6.74 11.20 -7.54
C GLN A 151 -6.34 10.45 -8.82
N GLY A 152 -5.04 10.34 -9.09
CA GLY A 152 -4.51 9.67 -10.27
C GLY A 152 -5.07 10.26 -11.56
N HIS A 153 -5.65 9.42 -12.42
CA HIS A 153 -6.27 9.83 -13.67
C HIS A 153 -7.75 9.52 -13.67
N ILE A 154 -8.56 10.57 -13.60
CA ILE A 154 -10.01 10.52 -13.68
C ILE A 154 -10.46 11.31 -14.91
N ASP A 155 -11.07 10.65 -15.88
CA ASP A 155 -11.63 11.26 -17.09
C ASP A 155 -13.07 10.77 -17.33
N GLY A 156 -14.03 11.64 -17.02
CA GLY A 156 -15.45 11.33 -17.11
C GLY A 156 -15.89 10.19 -16.18
N GLN A 157 -16.92 9.44 -16.61
CA GLN A 157 -17.44 8.27 -15.88
C GLN A 157 -16.81 6.94 -16.34
N ASN A 158 -15.86 6.99 -17.27
CA ASN A 158 -15.37 5.82 -18.00
C ASN A 158 -13.87 5.58 -17.83
N LEU A 159 -13.12 6.47 -17.16
CA LEU A 159 -11.75 6.18 -16.75
C LEU A 159 -11.48 6.69 -15.34
N GLU A 160 -11.24 5.77 -14.40
CA GLU A 160 -10.88 6.13 -13.03
C GLU A 160 -9.78 5.20 -12.50
N ARG A 161 -8.56 5.75 -12.53
CA ARG A 161 -7.32 5.12 -12.06
C ARG A 161 -6.82 5.93 -10.86
N THR A 162 -7.16 5.49 -9.66
CA THR A 162 -6.87 6.19 -8.40
C THR A 162 -5.67 5.55 -7.69
N PHE A 163 -5.14 6.21 -6.66
CA PHE A 163 -3.90 5.80 -5.97
C PHE A 163 -2.82 5.35 -6.96
N PHE A 164 -2.53 6.23 -7.92
CA PHE A 164 -1.87 5.85 -9.15
C PHE A 164 -0.41 6.28 -9.13
N ILE A 165 0.50 5.29 -9.24
CA ILE A 165 1.94 5.48 -9.33
C ILE A 165 2.41 4.94 -10.68
N ASN A 166 2.65 5.85 -11.62
CA ASN A 166 2.89 5.52 -13.01
C ASN A 166 3.99 6.38 -13.65
N GLN A 167 4.96 5.72 -14.26
CA GLN A 167 6.16 6.34 -14.83
C GLN A 167 5.95 6.78 -16.28
N VAL A 168 5.33 5.94 -17.11
CA VAL A 168 5.10 6.23 -18.54
C VAL A 168 3.62 6.07 -18.84
N TYR A 169 3.02 7.07 -19.49
CA TYR A 169 1.57 7.14 -19.74
C TYR A 169 1.26 7.66 -21.15
N ASN A 170 1.69 6.90 -22.16
CA ASN A 170 1.63 7.30 -23.57
C ASN A 170 0.62 6.46 -24.38
N GLY A 171 -0.42 5.95 -23.71
CA GLY A 171 -1.42 5.05 -24.26
C GLY A 171 -1.22 3.62 -23.76
N CYS A 172 -2.30 2.82 -23.83
CA CYS A 172 -2.40 1.52 -23.15
C CYS A 172 -1.12 0.69 -23.26
N ASP A 173 -0.62 0.46 -24.48
CA ASP A 173 0.54 -0.40 -24.80
C ASP A 173 1.86 0.04 -24.17
N ALA A 174 1.97 1.30 -23.77
CA ALA A 174 3.17 1.91 -23.21
C ALA A 174 3.02 2.27 -21.72
N ASP A 175 1.88 2.00 -21.10
CA ASP A 175 1.65 2.34 -19.70
C ASP A 175 2.54 1.48 -18.79
N VAL A 176 3.41 2.14 -18.02
CA VAL A 176 4.39 1.53 -17.11
C VAL A 176 4.23 2.13 -15.72
N GLY A 177 4.01 1.29 -14.70
CA GLY A 177 3.80 1.77 -13.34
C GLY A 177 4.06 0.72 -12.27
N ASN A 178 3.99 1.17 -11.02
CA ASN A 178 4.17 0.33 -9.84
C ASN A 178 2.82 -0.08 -9.23
N VAL A 179 1.86 0.85 -9.16
CA VAL A 179 0.59 0.68 -8.46
C VAL A 179 -0.52 1.42 -9.19
N VAL A 180 -1.70 0.80 -9.28
CA VAL A 180 -2.94 1.45 -9.70
C VAL A 180 -4.15 0.82 -9.00
N VAL A 181 -5.06 1.65 -8.51
CA VAL A 181 -6.42 1.24 -8.16
C VAL A 181 -7.32 1.50 -9.35
N VAL A 182 -7.86 0.44 -9.92
CA VAL A 182 -8.79 0.52 -11.05
C VAL A 182 -10.20 0.46 -10.49
N GLU A 183 -10.95 1.56 -10.55
CA GLU A 183 -12.30 1.65 -9.98
C GLU A 183 -13.38 1.05 -10.90
N HIS A 184 -13.16 1.03 -12.22
CA HIS A 184 -14.00 0.36 -13.22
C HIS A 184 -13.21 0.15 -14.53
N ASP A 185 -13.82 -0.51 -15.53
CA ASP A 185 -13.21 -0.71 -16.86
C ASP A 185 -12.83 0.64 -17.48
N GLY A 186 -11.56 0.79 -17.87
CA GLY A 186 -10.98 2.01 -18.41
C GLY A 186 -10.61 1.91 -19.89
N GLY A 187 -10.98 0.81 -20.55
CA GLY A 187 -10.78 0.60 -21.99
C GLY A 187 -9.38 0.09 -22.38
N CYS A 188 -8.44 -0.07 -21.44
CA CYS A 188 -7.18 -0.74 -21.72
C CYS A 188 -7.30 -2.24 -21.40
N ASN A 189 -6.72 -3.10 -22.24
CA ASN A 189 -6.77 -4.55 -22.02
C ASN A 189 -6.18 -5.02 -20.66
N TRP A 190 -5.37 -4.18 -20.02
CA TRP A 190 -4.79 -4.45 -18.70
C TRP A 190 -5.66 -3.90 -17.55
N ASP A 191 -6.55 -2.94 -17.77
CA ASP A 191 -7.48 -2.42 -16.75
C ASP A 191 -8.86 -3.11 -16.78
N HIS A 192 -9.10 -3.98 -17.77
CA HIS A 192 -10.22 -4.91 -17.75
C HIS A 192 -10.02 -5.98 -16.67
N GLN A 193 -10.85 -5.96 -15.63
CA GLN A 193 -10.74 -6.83 -14.45
C GLN A 193 -12.06 -7.56 -14.19
N PRO A 194 -12.03 -8.75 -13.55
CA PRO A 194 -13.25 -9.54 -13.31
C PRO A 194 -14.26 -8.86 -12.39
N ARG A 195 -13.77 -8.01 -11.48
CA ARG A 195 -14.54 -7.24 -10.50
C ARG A 195 -13.80 -5.94 -10.19
N TYR A 196 -14.54 -4.99 -9.64
CA TYR A 196 -14.02 -3.68 -9.28
C TYR A 196 -14.43 -3.30 -7.84
N PRO A 197 -13.65 -2.47 -7.14
CA PRO A 197 -12.35 -1.95 -7.56
C PRO A 197 -11.25 -3.04 -7.55
N GLN A 198 -10.18 -2.88 -8.32
CA GLN A 198 -9.06 -3.82 -8.36
C GLN A 198 -7.74 -3.11 -8.08
N PHE A 199 -6.95 -3.66 -7.15
CA PHE A 199 -5.65 -3.11 -6.77
C PHE A 199 -4.56 -3.86 -7.51
N LEU A 200 -4.04 -3.24 -8.56
CA LEU A 200 -2.96 -3.80 -9.36
C LEU A 200 -1.63 -3.26 -8.87
N TYR A 201 -0.63 -4.13 -8.88
CA TYR A 201 0.73 -3.76 -8.53
C TYR A 201 1.73 -4.54 -9.38
N SER A 202 2.91 -3.98 -9.61
CA SER A 202 3.97 -4.69 -10.32
C SER A 202 4.49 -5.87 -9.48
N ASP A 203 4.43 -7.09 -10.03
CA ASP A 203 5.05 -8.28 -9.41
C ASP A 203 6.58 -8.29 -9.58
N MET A 204 7.13 -7.30 -10.29
CA MET A 204 8.56 -7.06 -10.41
C MET A 204 9.06 -6.20 -9.24
N ASN A 205 10.37 -6.24 -8.95
CA ASN A 205 11.01 -5.31 -8.00
C ASN A 205 11.15 -3.86 -8.56
N ALA A 206 10.39 -3.52 -9.59
CA ALA A 206 10.36 -2.21 -10.24
C ALA A 206 9.02 -2.01 -10.97
N ALA A 207 8.76 -0.84 -11.52
CA ALA A 207 7.64 -0.63 -12.43
C ALA A 207 7.74 -1.57 -13.64
N ASP A 208 6.58 -2.04 -14.13
CA ASP A 208 6.52 -2.85 -15.35
C ASP A 208 5.42 -2.34 -16.28
N ASN A 209 5.52 -2.73 -17.54
CA ASN A 209 4.50 -2.44 -18.54
C ASN A 209 3.26 -3.30 -18.25
N TRP A 210 2.11 -2.64 -18.03
CA TRP A 210 0.88 -3.31 -17.63
C TRP A 210 0.39 -4.35 -18.66
N ASN A 211 0.70 -4.19 -19.96
CA ASN A 211 0.29 -5.15 -21.01
C ASN A 211 1.07 -6.44 -20.99
N ARG A 212 2.24 -6.48 -20.35
CA ARG A 212 2.97 -7.73 -20.12
C ARG A 212 2.24 -8.65 -19.16
N ARG A 213 1.25 -8.10 -18.42
CA ARG A 213 0.42 -8.82 -17.44
C ARG A 213 1.23 -9.50 -16.34
N MET A 214 2.42 -8.98 -16.06
CA MET A 214 3.26 -9.36 -14.92
C MET A 214 2.92 -8.48 -13.71
N PHE A 215 1.63 -8.38 -13.41
CA PHE A 215 1.12 -7.63 -12.27
C PHE A 215 0.30 -8.54 -11.35
N GLY A 216 0.42 -8.25 -10.07
CA GLY A 216 -0.35 -8.89 -9.04
C GLY A 216 -1.69 -8.19 -8.82
N ARG A 217 -2.56 -8.88 -8.09
CA ARG A 217 -3.86 -8.38 -7.63
C ARG A 217 -3.90 -8.54 -6.12
N ALA A 218 -3.98 -7.42 -5.41
CA ALA A 218 -4.14 -7.43 -3.97
C ALA A 218 -5.62 -7.59 -3.60
N ASP A 219 -5.89 -8.32 -2.52
CA ASP A 219 -7.21 -8.44 -1.93
C ASP A 219 -7.58 -7.15 -1.18
N TYR A 220 -6.59 -6.48 -0.56
CA TYR A 220 -6.77 -5.29 0.25
C TYR A 220 -5.72 -4.22 -0.01
N LEU A 221 -6.14 -2.96 0.11
CA LEU A 221 -5.29 -1.79 0.24
C LEU A 221 -5.49 -1.26 1.66
N ALA A 222 -4.42 -0.94 2.38
CA ALA A 222 -4.50 -0.34 3.71
C ALA A 222 -3.57 0.87 3.82
N ILE A 223 -4.02 1.84 4.61
CA ILE A 223 -3.25 3.05 4.93
C ILE A 223 -3.07 3.10 6.45
N PHE A 224 -1.82 3.21 6.86
CA PHE A 224 -1.41 3.35 8.25
C PHE A 224 -0.75 4.69 8.48
N ILE A 225 -0.89 5.24 9.67
CA ILE A 225 -0.15 6.42 10.12
C ILE A 225 0.69 6.08 11.35
N TYR A 226 1.83 6.73 11.46
CA TYR A 226 2.67 6.75 12.65
C TYR A 226 2.78 8.20 13.13
N ALA A 227 2.32 8.46 14.34
CA ALA A 227 2.35 9.79 14.93
C ALA A 227 3.70 10.06 15.61
N LYS A 228 4.15 11.31 15.57
CA LYS A 228 5.30 11.74 16.37
C LYS A 228 4.87 11.84 17.84
N HIS A 229 5.65 11.25 18.73
CA HIS A 229 5.52 11.47 20.17
C HIS A 229 6.01 12.87 20.57
#